data_AF-Q10IW9-F1
#
_entry.id   AF-Q10IW9-F1
#
_cell.length_a   1.000
_cell.length_b   1.000
_cell.length_c   1.000
_cell.angle_alpha   90.00
_cell.angle_beta   90.00
_cell.angle_gamma   90.00
#
_symmetry.space_group_name_H-M   'P 1'
#
loop_
_entity.id
_entity.type
_entity.pdbx_description
1 polymer ?
#
loop_
_entity_poly.entity_id
_entity_poly.type
_entity_poly.pdbx_seq_one_letter_code
_entity_poly.pdbx_strand_id
1 'polypeptide(L)'
;MSSSASPSTAPSAEYAEHLSNLVAIPSLSHENHYFLGPIGNLDPTDFIIGETNRIPFRLANPNLGHWKNTFKSWPSLEKTTPENSWTTWYKRLSASKRTHWDEIGIGQALALTIANSAKDEPLMAAATYFWSNTINAFLFNQGPMTPTLIMITGLDVTSSANPMSMNTKNQFDFRTKSIGGWSFYVAAYMGQGSVTPREHVAFLLMWLEKFLFCGSSCGPTTKWQFAAEALESKREFPLGKILLGYLYQMLNNASAKIAIGSVVGAGGPWWLLQS
;
A
#
# COMPACT_ATOMS: atom_id res chain seq x y z
N MET A 1 -39.44 20.86 -1.11
CA MET A 1 -40.43 19.76 -1.10
C MET A 1 -39.67 18.48 -0.82
N SER A 2 -39.90 17.90 0.35
CA SER A 2 -39.23 16.68 0.81
C SER A 2 -39.73 15.48 -0.01
N SER A 3 -38.84 14.78 -0.71
CA SER A 3 -39.15 13.46 -1.24
C SER A 3 -38.95 12.44 -0.13
N SER A 4 -40.06 12.08 0.52
CA SER A 4 -40.15 10.88 1.35
C SER A 4 -39.81 9.67 0.47
N ALA A 5 -38.68 9.02 0.73
CA ALA A 5 -38.40 7.70 0.19
C ALA A 5 -39.21 6.68 1.00
N SER A 6 -40.44 6.43 0.56
CA SER A 6 -41.19 5.26 1.01
C SER A 6 -40.47 3.99 0.52
N PRO A 7 -40.42 2.90 1.30
CA PRO A 7 -39.78 1.67 0.86
C PRO A 7 -40.49 1.14 -0.39
N SER A 8 -39.72 0.98 -1.46
CA SER A 8 -40.20 0.51 -2.76
C SER A 8 -40.80 -0.90 -2.62
N THR A 9 -42.00 -1.11 -3.16
CA THR A 9 -42.68 -2.41 -3.30
C THR A 9 -42.09 -3.28 -4.42
N ALA A 10 -40.90 -2.94 -4.95
CA ALA A 10 -40.24 -3.72 -5.97
C ALA A 10 -39.78 -5.09 -5.42
N PRO A 11 -39.86 -6.18 -6.20
CA PRO A 11 -39.32 -7.48 -5.83
C PRO A 11 -37.83 -7.36 -5.46
N SER A 12 -37.37 -8.15 -4.48
CA SER A 12 -36.01 -8.05 -3.92
C SER A 12 -34.89 -8.11 -4.98
N ALA A 13 -35.13 -8.83 -6.07
CA ALA A 13 -34.23 -8.92 -7.22
C ALA A 13 -34.09 -7.58 -7.98
N GLU A 14 -35.19 -6.88 -8.26
CA GLU A 14 -35.17 -5.56 -8.93
C GLU A 14 -34.59 -4.47 -8.01
N TYR A 15 -34.81 -4.59 -6.70
CA TYR A 15 -34.20 -3.69 -5.71
C TYR A 15 -32.68 -3.86 -5.63
N ALA A 16 -32.17 -5.10 -5.71
CA ALA A 16 -30.72 -5.37 -5.70
C ALA A 16 -30.00 -4.83 -6.93
N GLU A 17 -30.61 -4.92 -8.11
CA GLU A 17 -30.05 -4.44 -9.37
C GLU A 17 -29.93 -2.90 -9.40
N HIS A 18 -30.87 -2.19 -8.77
CA HIS A 18 -30.79 -0.74 -8.62
C HIS A 18 -29.70 -0.29 -7.63
N LEU A 19 -29.44 -1.07 -6.58
CA LEU A 19 -28.42 -0.76 -5.57
C LEU A 19 -27.00 -1.18 -5.97
N SER A 20 -26.84 -2.11 -6.91
CA SER A 20 -25.52 -2.58 -7.36
C SER A 20 -24.67 -1.51 -8.03
N ASN A 21 -25.24 -0.36 -8.39
CA ASN A 21 -24.53 0.76 -9.02
C ASN A 21 -24.31 1.95 -8.07
N LEU A 22 -24.77 1.87 -6.81
CA LEU A 22 -24.64 2.96 -5.85
C LEU A 22 -23.37 2.82 -5.01
N VAL A 23 -22.62 3.93 -4.89
CA VAL A 23 -21.40 3.98 -4.06
C VAL A 23 -21.74 4.03 -2.56
N ALA A 24 -22.86 4.66 -2.21
CA ALA A 24 -23.38 4.73 -0.84
C ALA A 24 -24.82 4.21 -0.81
N ILE A 25 -25.04 3.11 -0.07
CA ILE A 25 -26.31 2.41 0.01
C ILE A 25 -26.90 2.65 1.40
N PRO A 26 -28.08 3.28 1.52
CA PRO A 26 -28.69 3.53 2.81
C PRO A 26 -29.09 2.22 3.50
N SER A 27 -28.86 2.15 4.81
CA SER A 27 -29.27 1.03 5.65
C SER A 27 -30.78 0.98 5.78
N LEU A 28 -31.36 -0.19 5.48
CA LEU A 28 -32.80 -0.43 5.65
C LEU A 28 -33.23 -0.48 7.12
N SER A 29 -32.30 -0.76 8.02
CA SER A 29 -32.58 -0.98 9.45
C SER A 29 -32.25 0.22 10.33
N HIS A 30 -31.46 1.17 9.84
CA HIS A 30 -30.98 2.30 10.63
C HIS A 30 -30.97 3.58 9.80
N GLU A 31 -31.80 4.56 10.17
CA GLU A 31 -31.75 5.90 9.58
C GLU A 31 -30.33 6.48 9.72
N ASN A 32 -29.83 7.12 8.66
CA ASN A 32 -28.50 7.75 8.55
C ASN A 32 -27.27 6.82 8.50
N HIS A 33 -27.45 5.50 8.40
CA HIS A 33 -26.33 4.60 8.14
C HIS A 33 -26.22 4.31 6.63
N TYR A 34 -24.99 4.32 6.11
CA TYR A 34 -24.72 4.02 4.71
C TYR A 34 -23.65 2.93 4.62
N PHE A 35 -23.85 1.98 3.71
CA PHE A 35 -22.89 0.97 3.33
C PHE A 35 -22.18 1.38 2.04
N LEU A 36 -20.92 1.01 1.89
CA LEU A 36 -20.22 1.19 0.62
C LEU A 36 -20.70 0.10 -0.36
N GLY A 37 -21.23 0.52 -1.50
CA GLY A 37 -21.53 -0.40 -2.59
C GLY A 37 -20.33 -0.64 -3.50
N PRO A 38 -20.47 -1.51 -4.52
CA PRO A 38 -21.71 -2.15 -4.97
C PRO A 38 -22.18 -3.30 -4.06
N ILE A 39 -23.50 -3.45 -3.88
CA ILE A 39 -24.08 -4.62 -3.18
C ILE A 39 -23.89 -5.86 -4.05
N GLY A 40 -23.21 -6.87 -3.49
CA GLY A 40 -23.07 -8.20 -4.08
C GLY A 40 -24.31 -9.07 -3.85
N ASN A 41 -24.14 -10.38 -3.79
CA ASN A 41 -25.22 -11.30 -3.43
C ASN A 41 -25.96 -10.83 -2.15
N LEU A 42 -27.29 -10.70 -2.24
CA LEU A 42 -28.16 -10.28 -1.12
C LEU A 42 -28.11 -11.24 0.08
N ASP A 43 -27.77 -12.51 -0.17
CA ASP A 43 -27.54 -13.51 0.86
C ASP A 43 -26.17 -14.17 0.67
N PRO A 44 -25.08 -13.52 1.10
CA PRO A 44 -23.73 -14.06 0.99
C PRO A 44 -23.43 -15.08 2.10
N THR A 45 -24.43 -15.49 2.90
CA THR A 45 -24.24 -16.25 4.14
C THR A 45 -23.47 -17.55 3.93
N ASP A 46 -23.89 -18.39 2.99
CA ASP A 46 -23.24 -19.68 2.73
C ASP A 46 -21.79 -19.50 2.27
N PHE A 47 -21.53 -18.50 1.42
CA PHE A 47 -20.19 -18.18 0.96
C PHE A 47 -19.30 -17.67 2.10
N ILE A 48 -19.80 -16.72 2.90
CA ILE A 48 -19.07 -16.19 4.05
C ILE A 48 -18.79 -17.29 5.05
N ILE A 49 -19.76 -18.16 5.36
CA ILE A 49 -19.57 -19.30 6.27
C ILE A 49 -18.50 -20.25 5.70
N GLY A 50 -18.61 -20.61 4.42
CA GLY A 50 -17.66 -21.48 3.74
C GLY A 50 -16.22 -20.95 3.80
N GLU A 51 -16.02 -19.67 3.48
CA GLU A 51 -14.70 -19.06 3.48
C GLU A 51 -14.19 -18.71 4.89
N THR A 52 -15.08 -18.40 5.83
CA THR A 52 -14.71 -18.09 7.23
C THR A 52 -14.01 -19.28 7.88
N ASN A 53 -14.37 -20.51 7.53
CA ASN A 53 -13.72 -21.70 8.05
C ASN A 53 -12.28 -21.90 7.50
N ARG A 54 -11.84 -21.06 6.55
CA ARG A 54 -10.55 -21.18 5.87
C ARG A 54 -9.58 -20.04 6.17
N ILE A 55 -10.03 -18.99 6.85
CA ILE A 55 -9.18 -17.85 7.22
C ILE A 55 -8.46 -18.08 8.56
N PRO A 56 -7.29 -17.45 8.78
CA PRO A 56 -6.53 -17.64 10.01
C PRO A 56 -7.32 -17.31 11.29
N PHE A 57 -8.29 -16.38 11.24
CA PHE A 57 -9.16 -16.04 12.37
C PHE A 57 -9.87 -17.25 12.99
N ARG A 58 -10.25 -18.26 12.19
CA ARG A 58 -10.84 -19.51 12.70
C ARG A 58 -9.82 -20.60 12.96
N LEU A 59 -8.70 -20.58 12.23
CA LEU A 59 -7.72 -21.67 12.23
C LEU A 59 -6.64 -21.53 13.31
N ALA A 60 -6.39 -20.31 13.80
CA ALA A 60 -5.29 -20.03 14.72
C ALA A 60 -5.70 -19.02 15.80
N ASN A 61 -5.25 -19.27 17.03
CA ASN A 61 -5.37 -18.29 18.10
C ASN A 61 -4.38 -17.13 17.88
N PRO A 62 -4.80 -15.86 18.09
CA PRO A 62 -3.90 -14.72 18.01
C PRO A 62 -2.68 -14.86 18.93
N ASN A 63 -1.49 -14.84 18.36
CA ASN A 63 -0.23 -14.90 19.09
C ASN A 63 0.69 -13.73 18.71
N LEU A 64 0.89 -12.79 19.63
CA LEU A 64 1.76 -11.62 19.45
C LEU A 64 3.21 -12.01 19.17
N GLY A 65 3.67 -13.16 19.69
CA GLY A 65 5.01 -13.68 19.45
C GLY A 65 5.30 -13.98 17.97
N HIS A 66 4.28 -14.33 17.17
CA HIS A 66 4.42 -14.60 15.73
C HIS A 66 4.73 -13.33 14.92
N TRP A 67 4.45 -12.16 15.49
CA TRP A 67 4.61 -10.87 14.81
C TRP A 67 5.94 -10.20 15.12
N LYS A 68 6.75 -10.76 16.02
CA LYS A 68 8.05 -10.21 16.39
C LYS A 68 8.90 -9.95 15.15
N ASN A 69 9.47 -8.75 15.06
CA ASN A 69 10.32 -8.28 13.96
C ASN A 69 9.63 -8.08 12.59
N THR A 70 8.31 -8.26 12.46
CA THR A 70 7.59 -8.13 11.18
C THR A 70 7.56 -6.68 10.70
N PHE A 71 7.25 -5.74 11.60
CA PHE A 71 7.09 -4.32 11.29
C PHE A 71 8.36 -3.48 11.56
N LYS A 72 9.54 -4.08 11.35
CA LYS A 72 10.83 -3.40 11.53
C LYS A 72 11.06 -2.29 10.51
N SER A 73 10.73 -2.57 9.24
CA SER A 73 10.71 -1.57 8.20
C SER A 73 9.35 -0.86 8.20
N TRP A 74 9.38 0.46 8.34
CA TRP A 74 8.20 1.31 8.38
C TRP A 74 8.51 2.64 7.69
N PRO A 75 7.56 3.28 7.00
CA PRO A 75 7.72 4.61 6.42
C PRO A 75 7.75 5.72 7.49
N SER A 76 8.59 5.58 8.53
CA SER A 76 8.77 6.60 9.56
C SER A 76 9.84 7.61 9.18
N LEU A 77 9.58 8.87 9.51
CA LEU A 77 10.62 9.90 9.49
C LEU A 77 11.63 9.64 10.62
N GLU A 78 12.92 9.60 10.28
CA GLU A 78 13.97 9.50 11.30
C GLU A 78 14.07 10.82 12.07
N LYS A 79 14.36 10.73 13.37
CA LYS A 79 14.73 11.87 14.22
C LYS A 79 16.17 12.29 13.92
N THR A 80 16.43 12.80 12.72
CA THR A 80 17.75 13.35 12.34
C THR A 80 17.80 14.85 12.55
N THR A 81 19.01 15.42 12.47
CA THR A 81 19.18 16.87 12.40
C THR A 81 18.40 17.41 11.18
N PRO A 82 17.75 18.59 11.29
CA PRO A 82 16.86 19.10 10.25
C PRO A 82 17.50 19.19 8.87
N GLU A 83 18.80 19.48 8.82
CA GLU A 83 19.56 19.71 7.59
C GLU A 83 19.65 18.45 6.71
N ASN A 84 19.82 17.25 7.27
CA ASN A 84 19.95 15.99 6.52
C ASN A 84 18.71 15.09 6.68
N SER A 85 17.53 15.70 6.75
CA SER A 85 16.27 14.98 6.91
C SER A 85 15.58 14.67 5.57
N TRP A 86 14.80 13.59 5.53
CA TRP A 86 13.94 13.27 4.39
C TRP A 86 13.02 14.44 4.03
N THR A 87 12.45 15.12 5.02
CA THR A 87 11.54 16.25 4.83
C THR A 87 12.22 17.42 4.12
N THR A 88 13.46 17.74 4.51
CA THR A 88 14.25 18.78 3.83
C THR A 88 14.56 18.39 2.39
N TRP A 89 14.95 17.13 2.16
CA TRP A 89 15.23 16.64 0.82
C TRP A 89 13.97 16.63 -0.06
N TYR A 90 12.83 16.20 0.47
CA TYR A 90 11.53 16.24 -0.21
C TYR A 90 11.11 17.66 -0.60
N LYS A 91 11.24 18.64 0.30
CA LYS A 91 10.92 20.05 0.00
C LYS A 91 11.80 20.59 -1.12
N ARG A 92 13.09 20.27 -1.09
CA ARG A 92 14.05 20.65 -2.13
C ARG A 92 13.69 20.03 -3.49
N LEU A 93 13.44 18.73 -3.53
CA LEU A 93 13.13 18.03 -4.77
C LEU A 93 11.76 18.42 -5.33
N SER A 94 10.75 18.57 -4.48
CA SER A 94 9.42 19.02 -4.89
C SER A 94 9.46 20.40 -5.53
N ALA A 95 10.29 21.33 -5.05
CA ALA A 95 10.45 22.65 -5.66
C ALA A 95 10.93 22.59 -7.12
N SER A 96 11.67 21.55 -7.52
CA SER A 96 12.23 21.40 -8.87
C SER A 96 11.55 20.33 -9.74
N LYS A 97 10.96 19.30 -9.14
CA LYS A 97 10.52 18.08 -9.84
C LYS A 97 9.02 17.77 -9.68
N ARG A 98 8.23 18.69 -9.11
CA ARG A 98 6.79 18.44 -8.89
C ARG A 98 6.03 18.16 -10.19
N THR A 99 6.22 18.98 -11.22
CA THR A 99 5.61 18.75 -12.55
C THR A 99 5.96 17.38 -13.11
N HIS A 100 7.24 16.98 -12.99
CA HIS A 100 7.68 15.64 -13.37
C HIS A 100 6.93 14.53 -12.63
N TRP A 101 6.76 14.67 -11.32
CA TRP A 101 6.08 13.66 -10.49
C TRP A 101 4.59 13.56 -10.76
N ASP A 102 3.96 14.70 -11.03
CA ASP A 102 2.53 14.77 -11.35
C ASP A 102 2.27 14.15 -12.73
N GLU A 103 3.12 14.41 -13.72
CA GLU A 103 3.04 13.81 -15.07
C GLU A 103 3.16 12.29 -15.06
N ILE A 104 4.01 11.72 -14.19
CA ILE A 104 4.17 10.26 -14.07
C ILE A 104 3.28 9.65 -12.97
N GLY A 105 2.41 10.44 -12.34
CA GLY A 105 1.41 9.96 -11.38
C GLY A 105 1.95 9.50 -10.02
N ILE A 106 3.14 9.94 -9.59
CA ILE A 106 3.71 9.56 -8.28
C ILE A 106 3.63 10.68 -7.22
N GLY A 107 3.19 11.88 -7.59
CA GLY A 107 3.16 13.06 -6.72
C GLY A 107 2.40 12.85 -5.40
N GLN A 108 1.20 12.24 -5.48
CA GLN A 108 0.40 11.92 -4.29
C GLN A 108 1.09 10.89 -3.40
N ALA A 109 1.57 9.78 -3.96
CA ALA A 109 2.26 8.74 -3.22
C ALA A 109 3.52 9.25 -2.51
N LEU A 110 4.24 10.18 -3.14
CA LEU A 110 5.38 10.87 -2.52
C LEU A 110 4.94 11.77 -1.36
N ALA A 111 3.85 12.53 -1.51
CA ALA A 111 3.33 13.41 -0.46
C ALA A 111 2.91 12.66 0.81
N LEU A 112 2.37 11.44 0.67
CA LEU A 112 2.00 10.59 1.83
C LEU A 112 3.19 10.30 2.76
N THR A 113 4.41 10.27 2.24
CA THR A 113 5.61 10.02 3.06
C THR A 113 5.91 11.12 4.07
N ILE A 114 5.32 12.31 3.90
CA ILE A 114 5.48 13.45 4.80
C ILE A 114 4.44 13.43 5.93
N ALA A 115 3.31 12.74 5.74
CA ALA A 115 2.26 12.64 6.76
C ALA A 115 2.69 11.85 8.02
N ASN A 116 3.82 11.12 7.94
CA ASN A 116 4.43 10.36 9.04
C ASN A 116 3.42 9.52 9.82
N SER A 117 2.85 8.52 9.15
CA SER A 117 1.82 7.66 9.71
C SER A 117 2.33 6.90 10.94
N ALA A 118 1.58 7.02 12.04
CA ALA A 118 1.82 6.25 13.24
C ALA A 118 1.69 4.76 12.93
N LYS A 119 2.55 3.93 13.53
CA LYS A 119 2.56 2.49 13.33
C LYS A 119 1.63 1.82 14.35
N ASP A 120 0.55 1.21 13.88
CA ASP A 120 -0.37 0.39 14.68
C ASP A 120 -0.14 -1.10 14.38
N GLU A 121 0.82 -1.69 15.10
CA GLU A 121 1.15 -3.11 14.95
C GLU A 121 -0.03 -4.04 15.29
N PRO A 122 -0.81 -3.82 16.37
CA PRO A 122 -2.00 -4.60 16.66
C PRO A 122 -3.03 -4.60 15.53
N LEU A 123 -3.31 -3.45 14.91
CA LEU A 123 -4.26 -3.34 13.80
C LEU A 123 -3.84 -4.19 12.61
N MET A 124 -2.59 -4.07 12.16
CA MET A 124 -2.08 -4.83 11.01
C MET A 124 -2.02 -6.33 11.30
N ALA A 125 -1.62 -6.69 12.52
CA ALA A 125 -1.61 -8.08 12.96
C ALA A 125 -3.03 -8.65 12.92
N ALA A 126 -4.01 -7.95 13.50
CA ALA A 126 -5.41 -8.37 13.53
C ALA A 126 -6.03 -8.46 12.12
N ALA A 127 -5.82 -7.45 11.26
CA ALA A 127 -6.33 -7.43 9.89
C ALA A 127 -5.91 -8.67 9.10
N THR A 128 -4.67 -9.14 9.30
CA THR A 128 -4.16 -10.33 8.60
C THR A 128 -4.90 -11.62 8.97
N TYR A 129 -5.51 -11.72 10.16
CA TYR A 129 -6.32 -12.89 10.52
C TYR A 129 -7.59 -13.00 9.66
N PHE A 130 -8.05 -11.90 9.08
CA PHE A 130 -9.21 -11.86 8.19
C PHE A 130 -8.87 -12.11 6.73
N TRP A 131 -7.58 -12.24 6.37
CA TRP A 131 -7.18 -12.45 4.99
C TRP A 131 -7.42 -13.90 4.52
N SER A 132 -8.14 -14.06 3.41
CA SER A 132 -8.31 -15.35 2.72
C SER A 132 -7.35 -15.47 1.54
N ASN A 133 -6.46 -16.46 1.61
CA ASN A 133 -5.57 -16.81 0.49
C ASN A 133 -6.32 -17.40 -0.71
N THR A 134 -7.53 -17.93 -0.50
CA THR A 134 -8.33 -18.54 -1.56
C THR A 134 -8.86 -17.50 -2.52
N ILE A 135 -9.44 -16.42 -1.97
CA ILE A 135 -10.13 -15.38 -2.74
C ILE A 135 -9.33 -14.08 -2.86
N ASN A 136 -8.15 -14.02 -2.22
CA ASN A 136 -7.29 -12.84 -2.16
C ASN A 136 -8.03 -11.58 -1.66
N ALA A 137 -8.78 -11.73 -0.58
CA ALA A 137 -9.55 -10.65 0.03
C ALA A 137 -9.62 -10.81 1.56
N PHE A 138 -9.87 -9.70 2.26
CA PHE A 138 -10.28 -9.73 3.65
C PHE A 138 -11.73 -10.15 3.76
N LEU A 139 -12.03 -11.06 4.68
CA LEU A 139 -13.39 -11.53 4.91
C LEU A 139 -13.96 -10.88 6.17
N PHE A 140 -14.95 -10.01 5.98
CA PHE A 140 -15.72 -9.41 7.05
C PHE A 140 -17.17 -9.88 7.00
N ASN A 141 -17.95 -9.55 8.03
CA ASN A 141 -19.39 -9.86 8.05
C ASN A 141 -20.16 -9.19 6.91
N GLN A 142 -19.63 -8.09 6.36
CA GLN A 142 -20.20 -7.39 5.20
C GLN A 142 -19.76 -7.98 3.85
N GLY A 143 -18.99 -9.08 3.86
CA GLY A 143 -18.46 -9.75 2.68
C GLY A 143 -16.96 -9.51 2.44
N PRO A 144 -16.44 -10.00 1.30
CA PRO A 144 -15.05 -9.82 0.91
C PRO A 144 -14.70 -8.35 0.62
N MET A 145 -13.55 -7.90 1.12
CA MET A 145 -13.00 -6.58 0.86
C MET A 145 -11.56 -6.69 0.36
N THR A 146 -11.28 -6.11 -0.79
CA THR A 146 -9.95 -6.09 -1.40
C THR A 146 -9.26 -4.74 -1.17
N PRO A 147 -7.95 -4.70 -0.86
CA PRO A 147 -7.20 -3.45 -0.83
C PRO A 147 -7.30 -2.71 -2.17
N THR A 148 -7.65 -1.43 -2.14
CA THR A 148 -7.73 -0.58 -3.34
C THR A 148 -6.63 0.48 -3.31
N LEU A 149 -5.56 0.26 -4.08
CA LEU A 149 -4.35 1.11 -4.04
C LEU A 149 -4.54 2.50 -4.65
N ILE A 150 -5.43 2.64 -5.63
CA ILE A 150 -5.73 3.93 -6.29
C ILE A 150 -6.18 4.95 -5.25
N MET A 151 -7.10 4.55 -4.36
CA MET A 151 -7.67 5.46 -3.37
C MET A 151 -6.64 5.89 -2.33
N ILE A 152 -5.71 4.99 -1.97
CA ILE A 152 -4.70 5.26 -0.94
C ILE A 152 -3.55 6.10 -1.51
N THR A 153 -2.99 5.72 -2.65
CA THR A 153 -1.71 6.29 -3.14
C THR A 153 -1.83 7.15 -4.39
N GLY A 154 -2.95 7.07 -5.12
CA GLY A 154 -3.10 7.67 -6.45
C GLY A 154 -2.28 6.98 -7.54
N LEU A 155 -1.54 5.89 -7.23
CA LEU A 155 -0.75 5.17 -8.21
C LEU A 155 -1.65 4.40 -9.18
N ASP A 156 -1.30 4.46 -10.46
CA ASP A 156 -1.99 3.73 -11.50
C ASP A 156 -1.76 2.21 -11.38
N VAL A 157 -2.87 1.47 -11.30
CA VAL A 157 -2.93 0.01 -11.27
C VAL A 157 -3.62 -0.59 -12.50
N THR A 158 -4.04 0.25 -13.45
CA THR A 158 -4.84 -0.15 -14.60
C THR A 158 -3.99 -0.25 -15.87
N SER A 159 -3.06 0.69 -16.10
CA SER A 159 -2.23 0.71 -17.31
C SER A 159 -1.42 -0.57 -17.50
N SER A 160 -1.41 -1.09 -18.73
CA SER A 160 -0.49 -2.16 -19.12
C SER A 160 0.92 -1.59 -19.22
N ALA A 161 1.90 -2.25 -18.61
CA ALA A 161 3.31 -1.97 -18.86
C ALA A 161 3.98 -3.20 -19.46
N ASN A 162 4.91 -2.98 -20.38
CA ASN A 162 5.69 -4.05 -20.99
C ASN A 162 6.80 -4.50 -20.03
N PRO A 163 6.80 -5.74 -19.52
CA PRO A 163 7.85 -6.23 -18.61
C PRO A 163 9.24 -6.22 -19.25
N MET A 164 9.32 -6.35 -20.58
CA MET A 164 10.58 -6.42 -21.32
C MET A 164 11.28 -5.05 -21.43
N SER A 165 10.56 -3.93 -21.30
CA SER A 165 11.16 -2.59 -21.32
C SER A 165 11.88 -2.23 -20.01
N MET A 166 11.73 -3.06 -18.98
CA MET A 166 12.28 -2.83 -17.63
C MET A 166 13.73 -3.29 -17.48
N ASN A 167 14.27 -4.03 -18.46
CA ASN A 167 15.63 -4.56 -18.42
C ASN A 167 16.63 -3.55 -18.99
N THR A 168 16.89 -2.47 -18.25
CA THR A 168 17.90 -1.47 -18.62
C THR A 168 19.09 -1.55 -17.67
N LYS A 169 20.31 -1.39 -18.21
CA LYS A 169 21.50 -1.24 -17.38
C LYS A 169 21.37 0.05 -16.56
N ASN A 170 21.68 -0.05 -15.27
CA ASN A 170 21.73 1.10 -14.38
C ASN A 170 22.76 2.12 -14.90
N GLN A 171 22.34 3.37 -15.03
CA GLN A 171 23.18 4.49 -15.46
C GLN A 171 24.09 4.99 -14.35
N PHE A 172 23.60 4.97 -13.10
CA PHE A 172 24.33 5.50 -11.96
C PHE A 172 24.86 4.38 -11.07
N ASP A 173 25.89 4.70 -10.28
CA ASP A 173 26.36 3.82 -9.19
C ASP A 173 26.10 4.49 -7.84
N PHE A 174 25.46 3.74 -6.93
CA PHE A 174 25.12 4.17 -5.59
C PHE A 174 25.79 3.26 -4.55
N ARG A 175 26.54 3.87 -3.64
CA ARG A 175 27.15 3.21 -2.50
C ARG A 175 26.12 3.04 -1.42
N THR A 176 25.59 1.83 -1.31
CA THR A 176 24.57 1.46 -0.30
C THR A 176 25.15 0.57 0.78
N LYS A 177 26.16 -0.24 0.43
CA LYS A 177 26.94 -1.02 1.39
C LYS A 177 27.74 -0.08 2.29
N SER A 178 27.72 -0.38 3.59
CA SER A 178 28.47 0.33 4.66
C SER A 178 28.23 1.83 4.79
N ILE A 179 27.17 2.39 4.19
CA ILE A 179 26.91 3.84 4.27
C ILE A 179 26.46 4.30 5.68
N GLY A 180 26.03 3.37 6.54
CA GLY A 180 25.66 3.68 7.93
C GLY A 180 24.18 4.01 8.14
N GLY A 181 23.33 3.83 7.12
CA GLY A 181 21.87 4.01 7.22
C GLY A 181 21.34 5.14 6.35
N TRP A 182 20.07 5.49 6.53
CA TRP A 182 19.40 6.48 5.68
C TRP A 182 19.84 7.92 5.94
N SER A 183 20.12 8.29 7.18
CA SER A 183 20.66 9.63 7.51
C SER A 183 21.96 9.94 6.75
N PHE A 184 22.89 9.00 6.72
CA PHE A 184 24.13 9.10 5.96
C PHE A 184 23.90 9.03 4.45
N TYR A 185 22.90 8.26 4.01
CA TYR A 185 22.49 8.24 2.60
C TYR A 185 22.00 9.62 2.12
N VAL A 186 21.15 10.30 2.91
CA VAL A 186 20.71 11.67 2.62
C VAL A 186 21.91 12.61 2.58
N ALA A 187 22.79 12.56 3.57
CA ALA A 187 23.99 13.40 3.61
C ALA A 187 24.93 13.18 2.42
N ALA A 188 25.01 11.97 1.89
CA ALA A 188 25.88 11.63 0.76
C ALA A 188 25.33 12.06 -0.60
N TYR A 189 24.00 12.11 -0.76
CA TYR A 189 23.35 12.27 -2.06
C TYR A 189 22.51 13.55 -2.22
N MET A 190 22.18 14.24 -1.13
CA MET A 190 21.51 15.52 -1.20
C MET A 190 22.49 16.61 -1.67
N GLY A 191 22.16 17.26 -2.80
CA GLY A 191 22.97 18.32 -3.38
C GLY A 191 22.68 19.69 -2.76
N GLN A 192 23.57 20.66 -3.00
CA GLN A 192 23.37 22.05 -2.59
C GLN A 192 22.89 22.96 -3.74
N GLY A 193 23.22 22.60 -5.00
CA GLY A 193 22.95 23.41 -6.20
C GLY A 193 21.62 23.09 -6.90
N SER A 194 21.62 23.08 -8.23
CA SER A 194 20.49 22.56 -9.01
C SER A 194 20.31 21.05 -8.79
N VAL A 195 19.07 20.57 -8.89
CA VAL A 195 18.77 19.13 -8.74
C VAL A 195 19.31 18.39 -9.95
N THR A 196 20.28 17.51 -9.73
CA THR A 196 20.84 16.65 -10.78
C THR A 196 19.98 15.41 -11.00
N PRO A 197 20.02 14.78 -12.21
CA PRO A 197 19.41 13.47 -12.45
C PRO A 197 19.84 12.42 -11.42
N ARG A 198 21.14 12.40 -11.06
CA ARG A 198 21.68 11.48 -10.06
C ARG A 198 21.07 11.69 -8.66
N GLU A 199 20.92 12.94 -8.23
CA GLU A 199 20.25 13.29 -6.97
C GLU A 199 18.78 12.82 -6.98
N HIS A 200 18.07 13.05 -8.10
CA HIS A 200 16.68 12.64 -8.25
C HIS A 200 16.52 11.11 -8.22
N VAL A 201 17.39 10.35 -8.89
CA VAL A 201 17.39 8.88 -8.81
C VAL A 201 17.69 8.40 -7.38
N ALA A 202 18.66 8.99 -6.69
CA ALA A 202 18.96 8.63 -5.30
C ALA A 202 17.76 8.88 -4.37
N PHE A 203 17.10 10.02 -4.55
CA PHE A 203 15.88 10.37 -3.81
C PHE A 203 14.76 9.36 -4.06
N LEU A 204 14.50 9.01 -5.32
CA LEU A 204 13.49 8.02 -5.70
C LEU A 204 13.85 6.61 -5.18
N LEU A 205 15.11 6.23 -5.19
CA LEU A 205 15.57 4.95 -4.66
C LEU A 205 15.28 4.85 -3.15
N MET A 206 15.60 5.89 -2.39
CA MET A 206 15.26 5.97 -0.97
C MET A 206 13.74 5.93 -0.76
N TRP A 207 12.96 6.65 -1.57
CA TRP A 207 11.50 6.60 -1.51
C TRP A 207 10.96 5.18 -1.68
N LEU A 208 11.36 4.49 -2.75
CA LEU A 208 10.91 3.15 -3.08
C LEU A 208 11.27 2.15 -1.98
N GLU A 209 12.50 2.18 -1.47
CA GLU A 209 12.98 1.20 -0.51
C GLU A 209 12.49 1.44 0.92
N LYS A 210 12.58 2.69 1.38
CA LYS A 210 12.27 3.05 2.76
C LYS A 210 10.78 3.21 2.99
N PHE A 211 10.09 3.91 2.08
CA PHE A 211 8.72 4.35 2.31
C PHE A 211 7.69 3.54 1.55
N LEU A 212 7.95 3.18 0.29
CA LEU A 212 6.96 2.51 -0.54
C LEU A 212 6.90 1.00 -0.26
N PHE A 213 7.99 0.28 -0.53
CA PHE A 213 8.05 -1.18 -0.39
C PHE A 213 8.46 -1.65 1.01
N CYS A 214 9.09 -0.78 1.81
CA CYS A 214 9.54 -1.06 3.17
C CYS A 214 10.27 -2.42 3.27
N GLY A 215 11.33 -2.58 2.48
CA GLY A 215 12.07 -3.84 2.40
C GLY A 215 12.70 -4.28 3.74
N SER A 216 12.94 -5.58 3.88
CA SER A 216 13.45 -6.19 5.12
C SER A 216 14.87 -5.75 5.54
N SER A 217 15.64 -5.13 4.65
CA SER A 217 17.01 -4.67 4.93
C SER A 217 17.09 -3.54 5.95
N CYS A 218 15.99 -2.81 6.19
CA CYS A 218 15.92 -1.64 7.08
C CYS A 218 16.96 -0.52 6.77
N GLY A 219 17.63 -0.60 5.62
CA GLY A 219 18.68 0.32 5.21
C GLY A 219 18.86 0.35 3.70
N PRO A 220 19.70 1.26 3.18
CA PRO A 220 19.86 1.49 1.75
C PRO A 220 20.33 0.23 1.02
N THR A 221 19.69 -0.08 -0.10
CA THR A 221 20.09 -1.09 -1.07
C THR A 221 19.94 -0.55 -2.49
N THR A 222 20.30 -1.35 -3.49
CA THR A 222 20.14 -1.01 -4.91
C THR A 222 19.06 -1.86 -5.57
N LYS A 223 18.17 -2.47 -4.77
CA LYS A 223 17.16 -3.42 -5.26
C LYS A 223 16.19 -2.76 -6.23
N TRP A 224 15.81 -1.52 -5.95
CA TRP A 224 14.83 -0.77 -6.74
C TRP A 224 15.48 0.31 -7.61
N GLN A 225 16.79 0.23 -7.85
CA GLN A 225 17.50 1.25 -8.63
C GLN A 225 16.98 1.34 -10.07
N PHE A 226 16.74 0.20 -10.71
CA PHE A 226 16.18 0.16 -12.07
C PHE A 226 14.83 0.90 -12.16
N ALA A 227 13.99 0.77 -11.13
CA ALA A 227 12.71 1.44 -11.04
C ALA A 227 12.88 2.96 -10.81
N ALA A 228 13.79 3.35 -9.92
CA ALA A 228 14.11 4.76 -9.69
C ALA A 228 14.61 5.46 -10.96
N GLU A 229 15.48 4.79 -11.74
CA GLU A 229 15.98 5.30 -13.02
C GLU A 229 14.88 5.34 -14.10
N ALA A 230 14.00 4.35 -14.15
CA ALA A 230 12.86 4.37 -15.07
C ALA A 230 11.94 5.58 -14.78
N LEU A 231 11.63 5.83 -13.50
CA LEU A 231 10.80 6.95 -13.07
C LEU A 231 11.47 8.31 -13.34
N GLU A 232 12.79 8.41 -13.17
CA GLU A 232 13.53 9.64 -13.51
C GLU A 232 13.54 9.91 -15.01
N SER A 233 13.63 8.87 -15.85
CA SER A 233 13.56 9.01 -17.30
C SER A 233 12.13 9.12 -17.85
N LYS A 234 11.10 9.23 -16.99
CA LYS A 234 9.66 9.19 -17.35
C LYS A 234 9.26 7.97 -18.18
N ARG A 235 9.92 6.84 -18.00
CA ARG A 235 9.53 5.60 -18.65
C ARG A 235 8.30 5.03 -17.96
N GLU A 236 7.40 4.45 -18.74
CA GLU A 236 6.25 3.74 -18.20
C GLU A 236 6.72 2.62 -17.26
N PHE A 237 6.28 2.71 -16.01
CA PHE A 237 6.63 1.75 -14.96
C PHE A 237 5.37 1.45 -14.15
N PRO A 238 4.93 0.17 -14.07
CA PRO A 238 3.66 -0.21 -13.44
C PRO A 238 3.79 -0.26 -11.91
N LEU A 239 4.19 0.86 -11.30
CA LEU A 239 4.55 0.92 -9.89
C LEU A 239 3.39 0.49 -8.98
N GLY A 240 2.17 0.95 -9.30
CA GLY A 240 0.98 0.58 -8.55
C GLY A 240 0.70 -0.91 -8.61
N LYS A 241 0.77 -1.54 -9.80
CA LYS A 241 0.57 -3.00 -9.94
C LYS A 241 1.60 -3.80 -9.17
N ILE A 242 2.88 -3.38 -9.22
CA ILE A 242 3.95 -4.05 -8.48
C ILE A 242 3.72 -3.92 -6.98
N LEU A 243 3.40 -2.72 -6.49
CA LEU A 243 3.12 -2.49 -5.08
C LEU A 243 1.92 -3.31 -4.59
N LEU A 244 0.84 -3.35 -5.37
CA LEU A 244 -0.34 -4.17 -5.07
C LEU A 244 0.00 -5.67 -5.04
N GLY A 245 0.76 -6.16 -6.03
CA GLY A 245 1.24 -7.53 -6.06
C GLY A 245 2.09 -7.89 -4.83
N TYR A 246 2.97 -6.98 -4.40
CA TYR A 246 3.76 -7.14 -3.17
C TYR A 246 2.88 -7.20 -1.92
N LEU A 247 1.86 -6.35 -1.82
CA LEU A 247 0.91 -6.36 -0.71
C LEU A 247 0.17 -7.71 -0.62
N TYR A 248 -0.36 -8.20 -1.75
CA TYR A 248 -1.08 -9.48 -1.82
C TYR A 248 -0.16 -10.67 -1.51
N GLN A 249 1.05 -10.67 -2.06
CA GLN A 249 2.04 -11.70 -1.77
C GLN A 249 2.42 -11.72 -0.28
N MET A 250 2.62 -10.55 0.30
CA MET A 250 2.93 -10.39 1.72
C MET A 250 1.79 -10.93 2.60
N LEU A 251 0.54 -10.58 2.31
CA LEU A 251 -0.64 -11.06 3.02
C LEU A 251 -0.81 -12.58 2.90
N ASN A 252 -0.65 -13.13 1.68
CA ASN A 252 -0.72 -14.57 1.43
C ASN A 252 0.33 -15.35 2.23
N ASN A 253 1.57 -14.86 2.24
CA ASN A 253 2.66 -15.47 3.00
C ASN A 253 2.42 -15.37 4.51
N ALA A 254 1.91 -14.23 5.00
CA ALA A 254 1.64 -14.04 6.42
C ALA A 254 0.51 -14.96 6.90
N SER A 255 -0.61 -15.00 6.17
CA SER A 255 -1.73 -15.90 6.43
C SER A 255 -1.30 -17.38 6.44
N ALA A 256 -0.52 -17.82 5.46
CA ALA A 256 0.00 -19.19 5.41
C ALA A 256 0.88 -19.53 6.62
N LYS A 257 1.71 -18.59 7.08
CA LYS A 257 2.54 -18.76 8.28
C LYS A 257 1.72 -18.82 9.56
N ILE A 258 0.69 -17.99 9.69
CA ILE A 258 -0.23 -18.02 10.83
C ILE A 258 -0.93 -19.37 10.91
N ALA A 259 -1.40 -19.91 9.78
CA ALA A 259 -2.10 -21.19 9.71
C ALA A 259 -1.26 -22.37 10.23
N ILE A 260 0.07 -22.32 10.09
CA ILE A 260 0.99 -23.35 10.61
C ILE A 260 1.64 -22.98 11.94
N GLY A 261 1.21 -21.90 12.59
CA GLY A 261 1.76 -21.44 13.88
C GLY A 261 3.21 -20.93 13.80
N SER A 262 3.63 -20.40 12.64
CA SER A 262 5.00 -19.91 12.42
C SER A 262 5.10 -18.38 12.52
N VAL A 263 6.32 -17.89 12.73
CA VAL A 263 6.63 -16.46 12.79
C VAL A 263 6.48 -15.83 11.40
N VAL A 264 5.67 -14.78 11.30
CA VAL A 264 5.43 -14.01 10.07
C VAL A 264 6.74 -13.41 9.58
N GLY A 265 7.39 -12.58 10.40
CA GLY A 265 8.79 -12.17 10.26
C GLY A 265 9.18 -11.52 8.92
N ALA A 266 8.21 -11.12 8.10
CA ALA A 266 8.42 -10.57 6.77
C ALA A 266 8.08 -9.08 6.79
N GLY A 267 9.06 -8.24 6.44
CA GLY A 267 8.80 -6.84 6.13
C GLY A 267 7.98 -6.70 4.84
N GLY A 268 7.64 -5.48 4.50
CA GLY A 268 6.83 -5.19 3.32
C GLY A 268 5.99 -3.94 3.51
N PRO A 269 5.14 -3.59 2.52
CA PRO A 269 4.33 -2.39 2.53
C PRO A 269 3.10 -2.50 3.47
N TRP A 270 3.32 -2.96 4.70
CA TRP A 270 2.29 -3.14 5.73
C TRP A 270 1.50 -1.85 6.02
N TRP A 271 2.14 -0.70 5.85
CA TRP A 271 1.53 0.61 6.03
C TRP A 271 0.28 0.83 5.15
N LEU A 272 0.17 0.15 4.01
CA LEU A 272 -1.01 0.21 3.13
C LEU A 272 -2.29 -0.31 3.80
N LEU A 273 -2.19 -1.09 4.87
CA LEU A 273 -3.36 -1.60 5.60
C LEU A 273 -3.96 -0.58 6.57
N GLN A 274 -3.27 0.54 6.82
CA GLN A 274 -3.65 1.55 7.81
C GLN A 274 -3.39 2.98 7.30
N SER A 275 -3.45 3.17 5.98
CA SER A 275 -3.26 4.45 5.29
C SER A 275 -4.56 5.21 5.09
#